data_AF-A0A1D1XHF0-F1
#
_entry.id   AF-A0A1D1XHF0-F1
#
_cell.length_a   1.000
_cell.length_b   1.000
_cell.length_c   1.000
_cell.angle_alpha   90.00
_cell.angle_beta   90.00
_cell.angle_gamma   90.00
#
_symmetry.space_group_name_H-M   'P 1'
#
loop_
_entity.id
_entity.type
_entity.pdbx_description
1 polymer ?
#
loop_
_entity_poly.entity_id
_entity_poly.type
_entity_poly.pdbx_seq_one_letter_code
_entity_poly.pdbx_strand_id
1 'polypeptide(L)'
;GKGKHKVQSHFNRAMESGPYTLKWRGSMWGYKRFFRRTALETSDYLKDDCLTLNCTVGVVTTRIEAARQLSILVPPSDIGQCLNTLLETGIGSDIIFEVEDESFRAHKLILAARSPVFRAQFYGLIGDPNMDRVVVEDMEPSVFKAMLQYIYSDVFPDVHELTGSLSMCTSTILVEHLLAAADRYGLDRLKILCEEKLCEEITADTVAATLCLAEQHHCTHLKSVCLNFTAAPRNLGGAPPFPSCRPVGDDQNG
;
A
#
# COMPACT_ATOMS: atom_id res chain seq x y z
N GLY A 1 28.20 18.90 -34.20
CA GLY A 1 27.81 18.18 -35.42
C GLY A 1 28.80 17.06 -35.71
N LYS A 2 28.42 16.09 -36.57
CA LYS A 2 29.17 14.86 -36.91
C LYS A 2 29.45 13.93 -35.72
N GLY A 3 28.43 13.65 -34.90
CA GLY A 3 28.55 12.79 -33.70
C GLY A 3 29.31 13.43 -32.53
N LYS A 4 29.83 14.66 -32.68
CA LYS A 4 30.51 15.41 -31.62
C LYS A 4 29.59 16.44 -31.01
N HIS A 5 29.41 16.36 -29.69
CA HIS A 5 28.69 17.33 -28.87
C HIS A 5 29.68 18.32 -28.27
N LYS A 6 29.32 19.60 -28.20
CA LYS A 6 30.04 20.53 -27.33
C LYS A 6 29.51 20.33 -25.92
N VAL A 7 30.31 19.66 -25.08
CA VAL A 7 29.94 19.34 -23.71
C VAL A 7 30.67 20.29 -22.76
N GLN A 8 29.91 20.89 -21.83
CA GLN A 8 30.47 21.59 -20.69
C GLN A 8 29.85 20.98 -19.45
N SER A 9 30.66 20.34 -18.62
CA SER A 9 30.20 19.57 -17.47
C SER A 9 31.00 19.94 -16.22
N HIS A 10 30.27 20.09 -15.11
CA HIS A 10 30.84 20.19 -13.77
C HIS A 10 30.83 18.85 -13.03
N PHE A 11 30.28 17.78 -13.62
CA PHE A 11 30.25 16.44 -13.01
C PHE A 11 31.63 15.74 -13.00
N ASN A 12 32.52 16.13 -13.91
CA ASN A 12 33.82 15.47 -14.08
C ASN A 12 34.99 16.18 -13.35
N ARG A 13 34.70 17.19 -12.52
CA ARG A 13 35.71 17.90 -11.69
C ARG A 13 35.33 17.79 -10.23
N ALA A 14 36.32 17.60 -9.36
CA ALA A 14 36.11 17.76 -7.92
C ALA A 14 35.55 19.16 -7.66
N MET A 15 34.39 19.25 -7.00
CA MET A 15 33.78 20.54 -6.68
C MET A 15 34.57 21.18 -5.53
N GLU A 16 35.54 22.04 -5.81
CA GLU A 16 36.34 22.75 -4.79
C GLU A 16 35.48 23.56 -3.80
N SER A 17 34.25 23.92 -4.18
CA SER A 17 33.31 24.73 -3.38
C SER A 17 31.90 24.09 -3.23
N GLY A 18 31.76 22.80 -3.55
CA GLY A 18 30.47 22.10 -3.48
C GLY A 18 29.46 22.46 -4.58
N PRO A 19 28.25 21.88 -4.56
CA PRO A 19 27.20 22.16 -5.54
C PRO A 19 26.70 23.61 -5.40
N TYR A 20 26.28 24.21 -6.51
CA TYR A 20 25.74 25.57 -6.50
C TYR A 20 24.36 25.62 -5.82
N THR A 21 24.23 26.40 -4.75
CA THR A 21 22.94 26.61 -4.07
C THR A 21 22.15 27.75 -4.72
N LEU A 22 20.99 27.44 -5.31
CA LEU A 22 20.01 28.43 -5.74
C LEU A 22 19.21 28.91 -4.51
N LYS A 23 19.55 30.09 -3.98
CA LYS A 23 19.11 30.54 -2.64
C LYS A 23 17.71 31.18 -2.60
N TRP A 24 17.22 31.71 -3.71
CA TRP A 24 15.89 32.36 -3.78
C TRP A 24 15.27 32.21 -5.17
N ARG A 25 13.93 32.32 -5.24
CA ARG A 25 13.19 32.30 -6.51
C ARG A 25 13.77 33.36 -7.46
N GLY A 26 14.03 32.96 -8.69
CA GLY A 26 14.66 33.81 -9.71
C GLY A 26 16.20 33.77 -9.73
N SER A 27 16.85 33.05 -8.81
CA SER A 27 18.27 32.73 -8.94
C SER A 27 18.49 31.89 -10.20
N MET A 28 19.47 32.26 -11.01
CA MET A 28 19.86 31.52 -12.22
C MET A 28 21.35 31.23 -12.17
N TRP A 29 21.74 30.07 -12.69
CA TRP A 29 23.13 29.67 -12.81
C TRP A 29 23.40 29.05 -14.17
N GLY A 30 24.59 29.31 -14.71
CA GLY A 30 25.01 28.83 -16.01
C GLY A 30 26.17 29.65 -16.57
N TYR A 31 26.52 29.41 -17.82
CA TYR A 31 27.61 30.12 -18.48
C TYR A 31 27.12 31.39 -19.17
N LYS A 32 27.53 32.55 -18.64
CA LYS A 32 27.26 33.86 -19.27
C LYS A 32 27.74 33.95 -20.73
N ARG A 33 28.75 33.16 -21.11
CA ARG A 33 29.34 33.12 -22.47
C ARG A 33 29.54 31.68 -22.94
N PHE A 34 28.46 30.93 -23.06
CA PHE A 34 28.50 29.51 -23.45
C PHE A 34 29.05 29.27 -24.88
N PHE A 35 28.59 30.07 -25.85
CA PHE A 35 29.01 29.98 -27.25
C PHE A 35 29.00 31.35 -27.91
N ARG A 36 30.02 31.69 -28.71
CA ARG A 36 30.05 32.93 -29.48
C ARG A 36 29.11 32.82 -30.68
N ARG A 37 28.20 33.79 -30.86
CA ARG A 37 27.20 33.81 -31.94
C ARG A 37 27.82 33.54 -33.32
N THR A 38 28.84 34.32 -33.71
CA THR A 38 29.48 34.18 -35.03
C THR A 38 30.05 32.79 -35.27
N ALA A 39 30.55 32.13 -34.22
CA ALA A 39 31.06 30.77 -34.33
C ALA A 39 29.96 29.70 -34.34
N LEU A 40 28.76 30.00 -33.79
CA LEU A 40 27.61 29.10 -33.80
C LEU A 40 26.97 29.09 -35.18
N GLU A 41 26.77 30.26 -35.76
CA GLU A 41 26.18 30.48 -37.08
C GLU A 41 27.00 29.80 -38.19
N THR A 42 28.34 29.72 -38.02
CA THR A 42 29.23 29.04 -38.97
C THR A 42 29.50 27.57 -38.61
N SER A 43 28.78 26.99 -37.64
CA SER A 43 29.06 25.63 -37.14
C SER A 43 28.00 24.60 -37.53
N ASP A 44 28.41 23.33 -37.56
CA ASP A 44 27.54 22.16 -37.74
C ASP A 44 26.61 21.87 -36.55
N TYR A 45 26.45 22.80 -35.60
CA TYR A 45 25.55 22.67 -34.44
C TYR A 45 24.18 23.30 -34.69
N LEU A 46 24.09 24.30 -35.56
CA LEU A 46 22.83 24.88 -36.01
C LEU A 46 22.38 24.09 -37.25
N LYS A 47 21.18 23.51 -37.21
CA LYS A 47 20.60 22.76 -38.33
C LYS A 47 19.19 23.25 -38.56
N ASP A 48 18.88 23.69 -39.77
CA ASP A 48 17.55 24.20 -40.14
C ASP A 48 17.05 25.28 -39.17
N ASP A 49 17.93 26.26 -38.86
CA ASP A 49 17.71 27.31 -37.84
C ASP A 49 17.36 26.80 -36.42
N CYS A 50 17.54 25.51 -36.15
CA CYS A 50 17.24 24.89 -34.87
C CYS A 50 18.52 24.54 -34.10
N LEU A 51 18.49 24.80 -32.79
CA LEU A 51 19.53 24.43 -31.83
C LEU A 51 18.92 23.56 -30.75
N THR A 52 19.37 22.30 -30.66
CA THR A 52 18.99 21.40 -29.56
C THR A 52 19.99 21.48 -28.42
N LEU A 53 19.51 21.81 -27.23
CA LEU A 53 20.30 21.85 -26.00
C LEU A 53 19.90 20.68 -25.10
N ASN A 54 20.89 19.89 -24.67
CA ASN A 54 20.69 18.86 -23.65
C ASN A 54 21.29 19.33 -22.34
N CYS A 55 20.48 19.42 -21.28
CA CYS A 55 20.89 19.88 -19.96
C CYS A 55 20.62 18.77 -18.94
N THR A 56 21.68 18.31 -18.28
CA THR A 56 21.58 17.37 -17.16
C THR A 56 21.83 18.13 -15.85
N VAL A 57 20.88 18.08 -14.93
CA VAL A 57 20.95 18.74 -13.63
C VAL A 57 21.06 17.68 -12.55
N GLY A 58 22.08 17.78 -11.70
CA GLY A 58 22.24 16.95 -10.51
C GLY A 58 21.82 17.74 -9.27
N VAL A 59 20.87 17.22 -8.51
CA VAL A 59 20.43 17.84 -7.25
C VAL A 59 21.09 17.11 -6.10
N VAL A 60 21.88 17.82 -5.31
CA VAL A 60 22.48 17.28 -4.07
C VAL A 60 21.64 17.78 -2.90
N THR A 61 20.90 16.86 -2.28
CA THR A 61 20.23 17.12 -1.01
C THR A 61 21.21 16.86 0.11
N THR A 62 21.62 17.90 0.84
CA THR A 62 22.35 17.73 2.10
C THR A 62 21.43 17.06 3.11
N ARG A 63 21.56 15.74 3.30
CA ARG A 63 21.13 15.11 4.54
C ARG A 63 22.13 15.55 5.59
N ILE A 64 21.71 16.43 6.49
CA ILE A 64 22.45 16.64 7.74
C ILE A 64 22.26 15.34 8.51
N GLU A 65 23.15 14.37 8.29
CA GLU A 65 23.39 13.32 9.27
C GLU A 65 24.07 14.01 10.45
N ALA A 66 23.25 14.65 11.28
CA ALA A 66 23.71 15.14 12.56
C ALA A 66 24.33 13.94 13.27
N ALA A 67 25.63 14.01 13.55
CA ALA A 67 26.31 13.10 14.45
C ALA A 67 25.67 13.23 15.84
N ARG A 68 24.53 12.58 16.04
CA ARG A 68 24.00 12.21 17.36
C ARG A 68 24.48 10.79 17.65
N GLN A 69 25.79 10.58 17.70
CA GLN A 69 26.38 9.31 18.17
C GLN A 69 26.45 9.25 19.71
N LEU A 70 25.39 9.70 20.36
CA LEU A 70 25.08 9.40 21.76
C LEU A 70 23.58 9.07 21.81
N SER A 71 23.18 8.03 21.06
CA SER A 71 21.83 7.46 21.16
C SER A 71 21.86 6.36 22.20
N ILE A 72 21.21 6.58 23.34
CA ILE A 72 20.81 5.48 24.21
C ILE A 72 19.94 4.56 23.35
N LEU A 73 20.31 3.28 23.25
CA LEU A 73 19.50 2.29 22.55
C LEU A 73 18.24 2.05 23.37
N VAL A 74 17.11 2.59 22.90
CA VAL A 74 15.80 2.31 23.49
C VAL A 74 15.28 1.03 22.84
N PRO A 75 14.99 -0.04 23.62
CA PRO A 75 14.39 -1.25 23.06
C PRO A 75 13.01 -0.92 22.48
N PRO A 76 12.55 -1.66 21.45
CA PRO A 76 11.21 -1.51 20.93
C PRO A 76 10.16 -1.82 22.01
N SER A 77 8.97 -1.24 21.86
CA SER A 77 7.84 -1.53 22.75
C SER A 77 7.47 -3.01 22.70
N ASP A 78 7.31 -3.63 23.86
CA ASP A 78 6.92 -5.05 24.04
C ASP A 78 5.46 -5.23 24.46
N ILE A 79 4.69 -4.14 24.62
CA ILE A 79 3.29 -4.18 25.07
C ILE A 79 2.41 -5.17 24.30
N GLY A 80 2.56 -5.25 22.97
CA GLY A 80 1.79 -6.18 22.14
C GLY A 80 2.10 -7.64 22.46
N GLN A 81 3.37 -7.95 22.75
CA GLN A 81 3.78 -9.30 23.18
C GLN A 81 3.23 -9.62 24.57
N CYS A 82 3.33 -8.67 25.52
CA CYS A 82 2.81 -8.83 26.87
C CYS A 82 1.29 -9.07 26.88
N LEU A 83 0.54 -8.34 26.05
CA LEU A 83 -0.91 -8.56 25.90
C LEU A 83 -1.18 -9.92 25.24
N ASN A 84 -0.44 -10.29 24.20
CA ASN A 84 -0.62 -11.59 23.55
C ASN A 84 -0.38 -12.77 24.50
N THR A 85 0.55 -12.65 25.45
CA THR A 85 0.73 -13.65 26.52
C THR A 85 -0.52 -13.84 27.37
N LEU A 86 -1.33 -12.79 27.60
CA LEU A 86 -2.62 -12.95 28.30
C LEU A 86 -3.61 -13.77 27.45
N LEU A 87 -3.63 -13.54 26.13
CA LEU A 87 -4.46 -14.32 25.21
C LEU A 87 -4.05 -15.81 25.22
N GLU A 88 -2.76 -16.10 25.13
CA GLU A 88 -2.22 -17.46 25.11
C GLU A 88 -2.44 -18.21 26.42
N THR A 89 -2.24 -17.54 27.56
CA THR A 89 -2.38 -18.17 28.89
C THR A 89 -3.82 -18.22 29.37
N GLY A 90 -4.70 -17.36 28.86
CA GLY A 90 -6.09 -17.20 29.31
C GLY A 90 -6.22 -16.72 30.76
N ILE A 91 -5.16 -16.13 31.33
CA ILE A 91 -5.17 -15.61 32.71
C ILE A 91 -6.03 -14.36 32.76
N GLY A 92 -7.08 -14.40 33.60
CA GLY A 92 -8.00 -13.28 33.77
C GLY A 92 -9.05 -13.15 32.68
N SER A 93 -9.17 -14.14 31.77
CA SER A 93 -10.21 -14.12 30.75
C SER A 93 -11.61 -14.18 31.34
N ASP A 94 -12.47 -13.28 30.87
CA ASP A 94 -13.82 -13.01 31.38
C ASP A 94 -14.90 -13.17 30.30
N ILE A 95 -14.54 -13.69 29.13
CA ILE A 95 -15.43 -14.03 28.02
C ILE A 95 -14.92 -15.27 27.27
N ILE A 96 -15.85 -16.08 26.78
CA ILE A 96 -15.59 -17.22 25.88
C ILE A 96 -16.34 -16.98 24.55
N PHE A 97 -15.64 -17.11 23.43
CA PHE A 97 -16.26 -17.13 22.11
C PHE A 97 -16.35 -18.57 21.62
N GLU A 98 -17.52 -18.97 21.15
CA GLU A 98 -17.75 -20.23 20.44
C GLU A 98 -17.78 -19.94 18.95
N VAL A 99 -16.86 -20.52 18.20
CA VAL A 99 -16.72 -20.33 16.76
C VAL A 99 -16.66 -21.72 16.16
N GLU A 100 -17.75 -22.13 15.50
CA GLU A 100 -17.94 -23.50 15.04
C GLU A 100 -17.71 -24.53 16.16
N ASP A 101 -16.69 -25.39 16.04
CA ASP A 101 -16.29 -26.40 17.01
C ASP A 101 -15.17 -25.97 17.97
N GLU A 102 -14.68 -24.73 17.84
CA GLU A 102 -13.62 -24.17 18.67
C GLU A 102 -14.12 -23.15 19.71
N SER A 103 -13.36 -23.04 20.81
CA SER A 103 -13.65 -22.07 21.86
C SER A 103 -12.44 -21.20 22.19
N PHE A 104 -12.65 -19.89 22.24
CA PHE A 104 -11.59 -18.89 22.44
C PHE A 104 -11.86 -18.08 23.69
N ARG A 105 -10.93 -18.12 24.64
CA ARG A 105 -10.98 -17.29 25.85
C ARG A 105 -10.36 -15.92 25.57
N ALA A 106 -10.98 -14.85 26.05
CA ALA A 106 -10.49 -13.49 25.82
C ALA A 106 -10.86 -12.54 26.98
N HIS A 107 -10.53 -11.26 26.82
CA HIS A 107 -10.69 -10.22 27.82
C HIS A 107 -11.54 -9.07 27.27
N LYS A 108 -12.74 -8.86 27.85
CA LYS A 108 -13.70 -7.84 27.38
C LYS A 108 -13.09 -6.46 27.28
N LEU A 109 -12.27 -6.06 28.26
CA LEU A 109 -11.66 -4.73 28.28
C LEU A 109 -10.67 -4.51 27.12
N ILE A 110 -9.89 -5.53 26.78
CA ILE A 110 -8.94 -5.44 25.65
C ILE A 110 -9.72 -5.37 24.33
N LEU A 111 -10.72 -6.25 24.16
CA LEU A 111 -11.59 -6.26 22.98
C LEU A 111 -12.33 -4.92 22.80
N ALA A 112 -12.93 -4.40 23.87
CA ALA A 112 -13.65 -3.13 23.85
C ALA A 112 -12.75 -1.92 23.63
N ALA A 113 -11.48 -1.96 24.05
CA ALA A 113 -10.52 -0.91 23.77
C ALA A 113 -10.14 -0.85 22.28
N ARG A 114 -10.17 -2.00 21.60
CA ARG A 114 -9.63 -2.16 20.24
C ARG A 114 -10.70 -2.24 19.15
N SER A 115 -11.92 -2.64 19.51
CA SER A 115 -13.06 -2.74 18.58
C SER A 115 -14.25 -1.96 19.12
N PRO A 116 -14.80 -0.99 18.35
CA PRO A 116 -16.02 -0.29 18.73
C PRO A 116 -17.23 -1.23 18.80
N VAL A 117 -17.23 -2.34 18.05
CA VAL A 117 -18.30 -3.34 18.05
C VAL A 117 -18.29 -4.13 19.34
N PHE A 118 -17.14 -4.66 19.76
CA PHE A 118 -17.03 -5.31 21.08
C PHE A 118 -17.32 -4.34 22.22
N ARG A 119 -16.90 -3.08 22.10
CA ARG A 119 -17.24 -2.03 23.08
C ARG A 119 -18.74 -1.85 23.22
N ALA A 120 -19.46 -1.77 22.09
CA ALA A 120 -20.91 -1.64 22.10
C ALA A 120 -21.60 -2.91 22.64
N GLN A 121 -21.10 -4.09 22.28
CA GLN A 121 -21.65 -5.37 22.72
C GLN A 121 -21.53 -5.58 24.23
N PHE A 122 -20.42 -5.19 24.85
CA PHE A 122 -20.20 -5.40 26.28
C PHE A 122 -20.60 -4.21 27.15
N TYR A 123 -20.42 -2.98 26.66
CA TYR A 123 -20.55 -1.77 27.46
C TYR A 123 -21.36 -0.65 26.77
N GLY A 124 -22.01 -0.96 25.65
CA GLY A 124 -22.92 -0.02 24.98
C GLY A 124 -24.28 0.11 25.68
N LEU A 125 -25.15 0.97 25.15
CA LEU A 125 -26.48 1.24 25.71
C LEU A 125 -27.35 -0.03 25.87
N ILE A 126 -27.16 -1.00 24.98
CA ILE A 126 -27.86 -2.29 24.97
C ILE A 126 -26.90 -3.47 25.18
N GLY A 127 -25.66 -3.19 25.58
CA GLY A 127 -24.65 -4.22 25.83
C GLY A 127 -24.85 -4.91 27.19
N ASP A 128 -24.26 -6.08 27.35
CA ASP A 128 -24.31 -6.84 28.60
C ASP A 128 -22.89 -7.06 29.18
N PRO A 129 -22.52 -6.34 30.24
CA PRO A 129 -21.22 -6.52 30.89
C PRO A 129 -21.06 -7.90 31.55
N ASN A 130 -22.16 -8.57 31.90
CA ASN A 130 -22.16 -9.87 32.58
C ASN A 130 -22.11 -11.05 31.61
N MET A 131 -22.26 -10.80 30.31
CA MET A 131 -22.16 -11.81 29.25
C MET A 131 -20.84 -12.57 29.33
N ASP A 132 -20.85 -13.86 29.58
CA ASP A 132 -19.64 -14.69 29.72
C ASP A 132 -19.37 -15.57 28.47
N ARG A 133 -20.32 -15.62 27.53
CA ARG A 133 -20.23 -16.39 26.29
C ARG A 133 -20.83 -15.66 25.09
N VAL A 134 -20.20 -15.79 23.93
CA VAL A 134 -20.69 -15.29 22.63
C VAL A 134 -20.53 -16.38 21.58
N VAL A 135 -21.59 -16.67 20.84
CA VAL A 135 -21.52 -17.50 19.63
C VAL A 135 -21.19 -16.59 18.44
N VAL A 136 -20.13 -16.89 17.70
CA VAL A 136 -19.75 -16.18 16.49
C VAL A 136 -20.19 -17.01 15.29
N GLU A 137 -21.22 -16.52 14.61
CA GLU A 137 -21.74 -17.10 13.38
C GLU A 137 -21.02 -16.50 12.15
N ASP A 138 -20.95 -17.30 11.08
CA ASP A 138 -20.38 -16.94 9.77
C ASP A 138 -18.90 -16.51 9.82
N MET A 139 -18.10 -17.21 10.63
CA MET A 139 -16.66 -17.00 10.68
C MET A 139 -15.91 -18.30 10.97
N GLU A 140 -14.89 -18.59 10.16
CA GLU A 140 -14.01 -19.74 10.38
C GLU A 140 -13.16 -19.53 11.65
N PRO A 141 -12.89 -20.58 12.46
CA PRO A 141 -12.03 -20.49 13.64
C PRO A 141 -10.65 -19.88 13.36
N SER A 142 -10.05 -20.20 12.21
CA SER A 142 -8.75 -19.65 11.79
C SER A 142 -8.82 -18.13 11.64
N VAL A 143 -9.83 -17.60 10.96
CA VAL A 143 -10.03 -16.15 10.76
C VAL A 143 -10.27 -15.44 12.10
N PHE A 144 -11.09 -16.03 12.98
CA PHE A 144 -11.35 -15.44 14.30
C PHE A 144 -10.08 -15.41 15.17
N LYS A 145 -9.29 -16.49 15.15
CA LYS A 145 -8.01 -16.57 15.83
C LYS A 145 -7.03 -15.50 15.32
N ALA A 146 -6.96 -15.31 14.00
CA ALA A 146 -6.13 -14.27 13.37
C ALA A 146 -6.53 -12.87 13.84
N MET A 147 -7.84 -12.59 13.87
CA MET A 147 -8.39 -11.33 14.34
C MET A 147 -8.07 -11.10 15.82
N LEU A 148 -8.20 -12.13 16.67
CA LEU A 148 -7.83 -12.03 18.09
C LEU A 148 -6.35 -11.73 18.27
N GLN A 149 -5.46 -12.46 17.59
CA GLN A 149 -4.01 -12.20 17.66
C GLN A 149 -3.69 -10.75 17.27
N TYR A 150 -4.32 -10.21 16.23
CA TYR A 150 -4.17 -8.81 15.85
C TYR A 150 -4.68 -7.85 16.94
N ILE A 151 -5.84 -8.12 17.55
CA ILE A 151 -6.41 -7.24 18.59
C ILE A 151 -5.43 -7.06 19.75
N TYR A 152 -4.73 -8.12 20.16
CA TYR A 152 -3.79 -8.12 21.28
C TYR A 152 -2.39 -7.61 20.91
N SER A 153 -1.90 -7.92 19.71
CA SER A 153 -0.52 -7.61 19.31
C SER A 153 -0.37 -6.34 18.47
N ASP A 154 -1.43 -5.89 17.79
CA ASP A 154 -1.39 -4.88 16.73
C ASP A 154 -0.45 -5.24 15.56
N VAL A 155 -0.12 -6.53 15.41
CA VAL A 155 0.70 -7.09 14.33
C VAL A 155 -0.18 -7.93 13.43
N PHE A 156 0.07 -7.86 12.11
CA PHE A 156 -0.63 -8.71 11.15
C PHE A 156 -0.33 -10.19 11.45
N PRO A 157 -1.34 -11.06 11.57
CA PRO A 157 -1.14 -12.44 11.96
C PRO A 157 -0.32 -13.21 10.91
N ASP A 158 0.46 -14.18 11.36
CA ASP A 158 1.15 -15.09 10.43
C ASP A 158 0.14 -16.08 9.84
N VAL A 159 -0.30 -15.77 8.63
CA VAL A 159 -1.30 -16.56 7.90
C VAL A 159 -0.81 -17.98 7.61
N HIS A 160 0.50 -18.18 7.43
CA HIS A 160 1.06 -19.51 7.13
C HIS A 160 1.04 -20.44 8.34
N GLU A 161 1.19 -19.89 9.55
CA GLU A 161 1.05 -20.65 10.80
C GLU A 161 -0.40 -21.09 11.01
N LEU A 162 -1.36 -20.23 10.63
CA LEU A 162 -2.78 -20.48 10.83
C LEU A 162 -3.40 -21.49 9.85
N THR A 163 -2.97 -21.47 8.58
CA THR A 163 -3.48 -22.39 7.55
C THR A 163 -2.72 -23.71 7.48
N GLY A 164 -1.62 -23.84 8.23
CA GLY A 164 -0.83 -25.07 8.31
C GLY A 164 -0.22 -25.49 6.97
N SER A 165 0.82 -24.79 6.49
CA SER A 165 1.58 -25.11 5.26
C SER A 165 0.74 -25.43 4.00
N LEU A 166 -0.53 -25.03 3.96
CA LEU A 166 -1.40 -25.21 2.81
C LEU A 166 -1.02 -24.24 1.68
N SER A 167 -1.64 -24.45 0.51
CA SER A 167 -1.41 -23.68 -0.71
C SER A 167 -1.54 -22.16 -0.51
N MET A 168 -0.80 -21.38 -1.30
CA MET A 168 -0.89 -19.91 -1.36
C MET A 168 -2.34 -19.41 -1.52
N CYS A 169 -3.18 -20.13 -2.28
CA CYS A 169 -4.59 -19.77 -2.45
C CYS A 169 -5.36 -19.76 -1.12
N THR A 170 -5.01 -20.63 -0.17
CA THR A 170 -5.69 -20.70 1.13
C THR A 170 -5.30 -19.52 2.02
N SER A 171 -4.04 -19.05 1.91
CA SER A 171 -3.60 -17.82 2.57
C SER A 171 -4.35 -16.61 2.05
N THR A 172 -4.51 -16.48 0.73
CA THR A 172 -5.30 -15.38 0.12
C THR A 172 -6.73 -15.38 0.63
N ILE A 173 -7.41 -16.54 0.59
CA ILE A 173 -8.80 -16.69 1.07
C ILE A 173 -8.91 -16.29 2.54
N LEU A 174 -7.97 -16.71 3.40
CA LEU A 174 -7.95 -16.30 4.80
C LEU A 174 -7.85 -14.78 4.94
N VAL A 175 -6.99 -14.12 4.15
CA VAL A 175 -6.85 -12.66 4.17
C VAL A 175 -8.13 -11.97 3.68
N GLU A 176 -8.84 -12.51 2.70
CA GLU A 176 -10.15 -12.00 2.25
C GLU A 176 -11.20 -12.08 3.36
N HIS A 177 -11.30 -13.21 4.05
CA HIS A 177 -12.21 -13.36 5.19
C HIS A 177 -11.79 -12.51 6.39
N LEU A 178 -10.48 -12.33 6.62
CA LEU A 178 -9.95 -11.46 7.65
C LEU A 178 -10.24 -9.99 7.36
N LEU A 179 -10.23 -9.57 6.09
CA LEU A 179 -10.66 -8.24 5.67
C LEU A 179 -12.14 -8.02 6.00
N ALA A 180 -12.99 -9.00 5.68
CA ALA A 180 -14.41 -8.94 6.00
C ALA A 180 -14.66 -8.87 7.52
N ALA A 181 -13.89 -9.65 8.31
CA ALA A 181 -13.93 -9.59 9.77
C ALA A 181 -13.46 -8.23 10.30
N ALA A 182 -12.36 -7.68 9.76
CA ALA A 182 -11.83 -6.38 10.17
C ALA A 182 -12.86 -5.27 9.95
N ASP A 183 -13.56 -5.28 8.82
CA ASP A 183 -14.66 -4.36 8.54
C ASP A 183 -15.84 -4.56 9.51
N ARG A 184 -16.28 -5.82 9.70
CA ARG A 184 -17.38 -6.18 10.62
C ARG A 184 -17.14 -5.71 12.05
N TYR A 185 -15.90 -5.76 12.54
CA TYR A 185 -15.54 -5.41 13.92
C TYR A 185 -14.91 -4.01 14.07
N GLY A 186 -14.84 -3.21 12.99
CA GLY A 186 -14.32 -1.84 13.03
C GLY A 186 -12.82 -1.77 13.35
N LEU A 187 -12.02 -2.65 12.77
CA LEU A 187 -10.57 -2.75 12.91
C LEU A 187 -9.86 -2.10 11.71
N ASP A 188 -9.99 -0.77 11.58
CA ASP A 188 -9.57 -0.03 10.37
C ASP A 188 -8.13 -0.28 9.92
N ARG A 189 -7.19 -0.34 10.88
CA ARG A 189 -5.78 -0.61 10.55
C ARG A 189 -5.54 -2.05 10.07
N LEU A 190 -6.25 -3.04 10.61
CA LEU A 190 -6.18 -4.41 10.11
C LEU A 190 -6.72 -4.50 8.69
N LYS A 191 -7.83 -3.80 8.42
CA LYS A 191 -8.42 -3.73 7.09
C LYS A 191 -7.43 -3.21 6.05
N ILE A 192 -6.71 -2.12 6.36
CA ILE A 192 -5.66 -1.58 5.49
C ILE A 192 -4.50 -2.58 5.30
N LEU A 193 -4.10 -3.30 6.35
CA LEU A 193 -3.05 -4.33 6.23
C LEU A 193 -3.51 -5.50 5.33
N CYS A 194 -4.78 -5.90 5.42
CA CYS A 194 -5.37 -6.87 4.48
C CYS A 194 -5.39 -6.33 3.05
N GLU A 195 -5.73 -5.05 2.84
CA GLU A 195 -5.67 -4.40 1.52
C GLU A 195 -4.25 -4.44 0.92
N GLU A 196 -3.22 -4.15 1.73
CA GLU A 196 -1.81 -4.23 1.33
C GLU A 196 -1.44 -5.65 0.90
N LYS A 197 -1.83 -6.67 1.68
CA LYS A 197 -1.54 -8.08 1.34
C LYS A 197 -2.26 -8.57 0.10
N LEU A 198 -3.53 -8.25 -0.04
CA LEU A 198 -4.28 -8.61 -1.24
C LEU A 198 -3.71 -7.92 -2.48
N CYS A 199 -3.23 -6.67 -2.34
CA CYS A 199 -2.58 -5.93 -3.42
C CYS A 199 -1.30 -6.60 -3.93
N GLU A 200 -0.51 -7.24 -3.07
CA GLU A 200 0.71 -7.97 -3.44
C GLU A 200 0.41 -9.21 -4.32
N GLU A 201 -0.79 -9.77 -4.21
CA GLU A 201 -1.19 -11.03 -4.84
C GLU A 201 -2.16 -10.85 -6.03
N ILE A 202 -2.45 -9.62 -6.46
CA ILE A 202 -3.38 -9.36 -7.59
C ILE A 202 -2.81 -9.94 -8.89
N THR A 203 -3.64 -10.74 -9.56
CA THR A 203 -3.39 -11.30 -10.89
C THR A 203 -4.53 -10.96 -11.85
N ALA A 204 -4.34 -11.22 -13.15
CA ALA A 204 -5.40 -11.02 -14.15
C ALA A 204 -6.66 -11.86 -13.86
N ASP A 205 -6.49 -13.04 -13.24
CA ASP A 205 -7.60 -13.93 -12.93
C ASP A 205 -8.32 -13.53 -11.62
N THR A 206 -7.59 -12.96 -10.66
CA THR A 206 -8.13 -12.61 -9.34
C THR A 206 -8.67 -11.18 -9.23
N VAL A 207 -8.21 -10.26 -10.08
CA VAL A 207 -8.52 -8.81 -9.97
C VAL A 207 -10.02 -8.50 -9.94
N ALA A 208 -10.86 -9.27 -10.65
CA ALA A 208 -12.31 -9.06 -10.65
C ALA A 208 -12.94 -9.43 -9.30
N ALA A 209 -12.52 -10.54 -8.70
CA ALA A 209 -12.98 -10.98 -7.39
C ALA A 209 -12.50 -10.01 -6.28
N THR A 210 -11.22 -9.63 -6.32
CA THR A 210 -10.63 -8.67 -5.37
C THR A 210 -11.29 -7.29 -5.46
N LEU A 211 -11.66 -6.84 -6.67
CA LEU A 211 -12.40 -5.58 -6.85
C LEU A 211 -13.80 -5.66 -6.22
N CYS A 212 -14.52 -6.77 -6.42
CA CYS A 212 -15.83 -6.99 -5.81
C CYS A 212 -15.74 -6.94 -4.27
N LEU A 213 -14.75 -7.64 -3.70
CA LEU A 213 -14.48 -7.63 -2.26
C LEU A 213 -14.18 -6.21 -1.75
N ALA A 214 -13.35 -5.46 -2.48
CA ALA A 214 -13.00 -4.09 -2.12
C ALA A 214 -14.22 -3.15 -2.13
N GLU A 215 -15.14 -3.33 -3.08
CA GLU A 215 -16.39 -2.56 -3.12
C GLU A 215 -17.34 -2.91 -1.99
N GLN A 216 -17.52 -4.21 -1.72
CA GLN A 216 -18.37 -4.73 -0.66
C GLN A 216 -17.97 -4.19 0.71
N HIS A 217 -16.67 -4.13 0.99
CA HIS A 217 -16.13 -3.67 2.27
C HIS A 217 -15.63 -2.21 2.22
N HIS A 218 -15.96 -1.42 1.19
CA HIS A 218 -15.57 -0.01 1.13
C HIS A 218 -14.05 0.26 1.25
N CYS A 219 -13.23 -0.64 0.72
CA CYS A 219 -11.77 -0.56 0.71
C CYS A 219 -11.28 0.34 -0.44
N THR A 220 -11.09 1.64 -0.17
CA THR A 220 -10.78 2.62 -1.21
C THR A 220 -9.41 2.43 -1.83
N HIS A 221 -8.41 1.99 -1.05
CA HIS A 221 -7.05 1.81 -1.57
C HIS A 221 -7.00 0.60 -2.50
N LEU A 222 -7.49 -0.55 -2.06
CA LEU A 222 -7.55 -1.78 -2.86
C LEU A 222 -8.37 -1.58 -4.13
N LYS A 223 -9.53 -0.91 -4.04
CA LYS A 223 -10.33 -0.55 -5.22
C LYS A 223 -9.54 0.26 -6.24
N SER A 224 -8.80 1.28 -5.79
CA SER A 224 -7.99 2.11 -6.69
C SER A 224 -6.89 1.32 -7.40
N VAL A 225 -6.27 0.36 -6.70
CA VAL A 225 -5.24 -0.52 -7.26
C VAL A 225 -5.86 -1.44 -8.30
N CYS A 226 -6.97 -2.12 -7.99
CA CYS A 226 -7.66 -3.01 -8.93
C CYS A 226 -8.06 -2.28 -10.22
N LEU A 227 -8.62 -1.07 -10.11
CA LEU A 227 -8.96 -0.24 -11.27
C LEU A 227 -7.73 0.13 -12.11
N ASN A 228 -6.63 0.53 -11.47
CA ASN A 228 -5.38 0.82 -12.17
C ASN A 228 -4.79 -0.42 -12.85
N PHE A 229 -4.91 -1.59 -12.23
CA PHE A 229 -4.44 -2.85 -12.78
C PHE A 229 -5.22 -3.25 -14.04
N THR A 230 -6.56 -3.10 -14.02
CA THR A 230 -7.42 -3.38 -15.18
C THR A 230 -7.25 -2.38 -16.33
N ALA A 231 -6.90 -1.13 -16.03
CA ALA A 231 -6.64 -0.10 -17.04
C ALA A 231 -5.29 -0.28 -17.77
N ALA A 232 -4.39 -1.15 -17.26
CA ALA A 232 -3.09 -1.38 -17.86
C ALA A 232 -3.21 -2.26 -19.14
N PRO A 233 -2.78 -1.79 -20.33
CA PRO A 233 -2.99 -2.49 -21.61
C PRO A 233 -2.34 -3.87 -21.72
N ARG A 234 -1.39 -4.21 -20.83
CA ARG A 234 -0.67 -5.49 -20.80
C ARG A 234 -1.39 -6.58 -20.02
N ASN A 235 -2.38 -6.22 -19.21
CA ASN A 235 -3.08 -7.13 -18.29
C ASN A 235 -4.45 -7.56 -18.81
N LEU A 236 -4.95 -6.90 -19.87
CA LEU A 236 -6.09 -7.36 -20.65
C LEU A 236 -5.62 -8.49 -21.56
N GLY A 237 -5.67 -9.73 -21.05
CA GLY A 237 -5.59 -10.91 -21.89
C GLY A 237 -6.64 -10.83 -23.00
N GLY A 238 -6.19 -10.62 -24.24
CA GLY A 238 -6.91 -10.78 -25.49
C GLY A 238 -8.43 -10.55 -25.46
N ALA A 239 -8.89 -9.32 -25.23
CA ALA A 239 -10.26 -8.98 -25.63
C ALA A 239 -10.34 -9.03 -27.17
N PRO A 240 -11.25 -9.83 -27.78
CA PRO A 240 -11.45 -9.75 -29.22
C PRO A 240 -11.92 -8.32 -29.56
N PRO A 241 -11.50 -7.76 -30.71
CA PRO A 241 -11.91 -6.42 -31.08
C PRO A 241 -13.44 -6.37 -31.12
N PHE A 242 -14.01 -5.38 -30.42
CA PHE A 242 -15.43 -5.05 -30.52
C PHE A 242 -15.83 -5.03 -31.99
N PRO A 243 -16.94 -5.67 -32.40
CA PRO A 243 -17.37 -5.64 -33.78
C PRO A 243 -17.64 -4.18 -34.14
N SER A 244 -16.85 -3.66 -35.10
CA SER A 244 -17.06 -2.35 -35.68
C SER A 244 -18.51 -2.24 -36.13
N CYS A 245 -19.29 -1.35 -35.53
CA CYS A 245 -20.59 -0.95 -36.06
C CYS A 245 -20.37 -0.45 -37.48
N ARG A 246 -20.77 -1.25 -38.48
CA ARG A 246 -20.90 -0.76 -39.85
C ARG A 246 -22.02 0.29 -39.84
N PRO A 247 -21.83 1.45 -40.48
CA PRO A 247 -22.93 2.39 -40.67
C PRO A 247 -24.01 1.68 -41.51
N VAL A 248 -25.24 1.70 -40.98
CA VAL A 248 -26.44 1.35 -41.75
C VAL A 248 -26.48 2.30 -42.93
N GLY A 249 -26.33 1.77 -44.13
CA GLY A 249 -26.51 2.54 -45.36
C GLY A 249 -27.97 2.96 -45.45
N ASP A 250 -28.18 4.25 -45.74
CA ASP A 250 -29.47 4.81 -46.08
C ASP A 250 -30.02 4.07 -47.31
N ASP A 251 -31.11 3.31 -47.12
CA ASP A 251 -31.97 2.89 -48.21
C ASP A 251 -32.69 4.14 -48.75
N GLN A 252 -32.12 4.74 -49.80
CA GLN A 252 -32.85 5.66 -50.67
C GLN A 252 -33.58 4.87 -51.75
N ASN A 253 -34.92 4.98 -51.72
CA ASN A 253 -35.88 4.92 -52.82
C ASN A 253 -35.33 4.68 -54.24
N GLY A 254 -35.91 3.66 -54.90
CA GLY A 254 -35.88 3.45 -56.34
C GLY A 254 -36.66 2.22 -56.76
#